data_AF-A0A966HBC7-F1
#
_entry.id   AF-A0A966HBC7-F1
#
_cell.length_a   1.000
_cell.length_b   1.000
_cell.length_c   1.000
_cell.angle_alpha   90.00
_cell.angle_beta   90.00
_cell.angle_gamma   90.00
#
_symmetry.space_group_name_H-M   'P 1'
#
loop_
_entity.id
_entity.type
_entity.pdbx_description
1 polymer ?
#
loop_
_entity_poly.entity_id
_entity_poly.type
_entity_poly.pdbx_seq_one_letter_code
_entity_poly.pdbx_strand_id
1 'polypeptide(L)'
;MLPKIIDNGRKQLGDTLNEIATTHDHLSIATGYWDLPGLQILFENIKNYKSIRLIIGQEPLAPRFAKALDINRPEDTFPEVDFRENLVDLEQRQEFRDLVYATKQLIAEGRLEVRVYRKSFLHAKAYVFGSYESESAVGVIGSSNFTRAGLTANTELNAL
;
A
#
# COMPACT_ATOMS: atom_id res chain seq x y z
N MET A 1 9.06 -21.21 3.35
CA MET A 1 10.16 -20.68 2.51
C MET A 1 9.54 -19.59 1.68
N LEU A 2 10.09 -18.37 1.75
CA LEU A 2 9.53 -17.23 1.03
C LEU A 2 9.66 -17.45 -0.49
N PRO A 3 8.62 -17.10 -1.27
CA PRO A 3 8.64 -17.24 -2.72
C PRO A 3 9.61 -16.23 -3.35
N LYS A 4 10.27 -16.62 -4.44
CA LYS A 4 11.07 -15.67 -5.25
C LYS A 4 10.21 -14.79 -6.16
N ILE A 5 9.07 -15.32 -6.60
CA ILE A 5 8.13 -14.67 -7.50
C ILE A 5 6.73 -14.82 -6.93
N ILE A 6 5.97 -13.73 -6.93
CA ILE A 6 4.62 -13.62 -6.37
C ILE A 6 3.72 -13.01 -7.44
N ASP A 7 2.71 -13.77 -7.88
CA ASP A 7 1.87 -13.43 -9.04
C ASP A 7 0.37 -13.40 -8.73
N ASN A 8 -0.02 -13.61 -7.46
CA ASN A 8 -1.40 -13.83 -6.99
C ASN A 8 -2.11 -15.06 -7.58
N GLY A 9 -1.45 -15.83 -8.46
CA GLY A 9 -1.97 -17.10 -8.97
C GLY A 9 -1.45 -18.29 -8.16
N ARG A 10 -0.12 -18.41 -8.03
CA ARG A 10 0.54 -19.49 -7.26
C ARG A 10 0.65 -19.15 -5.78
N LYS A 11 0.94 -17.89 -5.49
CA LYS A 11 1.10 -17.35 -4.14
C LYS A 11 0.61 -15.92 -4.13
N GLN A 12 -0.28 -15.60 -3.19
CA GLN A 12 -0.80 -14.25 -3.02
C GLN A 12 0.23 -13.36 -2.33
N LEU A 13 0.27 -12.10 -2.75
CA LEU A 13 1.13 -11.11 -2.13
C LEU A 13 0.68 -10.83 -0.69
N GLY A 14 -0.62 -10.68 -0.44
CA GLY A 14 -1.17 -10.49 0.91
C GLY A 14 -0.70 -11.55 1.91
N ASP A 15 -0.76 -12.82 1.53
CA ASP A 15 -0.26 -13.93 2.36
C ASP A 15 1.24 -13.84 2.61
N THR A 16 2.02 -13.50 1.58
CA THR A 16 3.48 -13.39 1.68
C THR A 16 3.89 -12.23 2.58
N LEU A 17 3.25 -11.07 2.43
CA LEU A 17 3.46 -9.90 3.28
C LEU A 17 3.07 -10.21 4.74
N ASN A 18 1.98 -10.94 4.97
CA ASN A 18 1.57 -11.37 6.31
C ASN A 18 2.57 -12.36 6.94
N GLU A 19 3.13 -13.30 6.18
CA GLU A 19 4.18 -14.21 6.66
C GLU A 19 5.41 -13.42 7.13
N ILE A 20 5.89 -12.47 6.32
CA ILE A 20 7.02 -11.58 6.65
C ILE A 20 6.68 -10.69 7.86
N ALA A 21 5.43 -10.22 7.96
CA ALA A 21 5.03 -9.28 8.99
C ALA A 21 5.17 -9.85 10.41
N THR A 22 5.13 -11.17 10.59
CA THR A 22 5.23 -11.82 11.90
C THR A 22 6.61 -11.73 12.55
N THR A 23 7.66 -11.42 11.78
CA THR A 23 9.06 -11.41 12.23
C THR A 23 9.71 -10.03 12.21
N HIS A 24 8.93 -8.98 11.94
CA HIS A 24 9.39 -7.60 11.83
C HIS A 24 8.50 -6.66 12.65
N ASP A 25 8.98 -5.44 12.90
CA ASP A 25 8.27 -4.41 13.67
C ASP A 25 8.33 -3.01 13.02
N HIS A 26 8.88 -2.92 11.81
CA HIS A 26 8.93 -1.72 10.98
C HIS A 26 8.46 -2.05 9.56
N LEU A 27 7.66 -1.16 8.97
CA LEU A 27 7.17 -1.29 7.59
C LEU A 27 7.22 0.05 6.86
N SER A 28 7.77 0.04 5.65
CA SER A 28 7.71 1.17 4.72
C SER A 28 7.08 0.73 3.40
N ILE A 29 6.07 1.46 2.95
CA ILE A 29 5.28 1.14 1.76
C ILE A 29 5.33 2.32 0.80
N ALA A 30 5.67 2.06 -0.45
CA ALA A 30 5.44 2.96 -1.57
C ALA A 30 4.39 2.36 -2.49
N THR A 31 3.37 3.13 -2.87
CA THR A 31 2.31 2.65 -3.74
C THR A 31 1.70 3.77 -4.57
N GLY A 32 1.17 3.45 -5.76
CA GLY A 32 0.44 4.38 -6.61
C GLY A 32 -1.06 4.43 -6.28
N TYR A 33 -1.62 3.34 -5.74
CA TYR A 33 -3.02 3.28 -5.31
C TYR A 33 -3.14 2.60 -3.96
N TRP A 34 -4.05 3.10 -3.14
CA TRP A 34 -4.31 2.58 -1.80
C TRP A 34 -5.81 2.47 -1.56
N ASP A 35 -6.25 1.40 -0.93
CA ASP A 35 -7.63 1.26 -0.45
C ASP A 35 -7.69 0.71 0.99
N LEU A 36 -8.79 1.01 1.68
CA LEU A 36 -9.03 0.53 3.04
C LEU A 36 -9.11 -1.01 3.13
N PRO A 37 -9.76 -1.72 2.18
CA PRO A 37 -9.72 -3.17 2.10
C PRO A 37 -8.33 -3.81 2.05
N GLY A 38 -7.37 -3.18 1.38
CA GLY A 38 -5.98 -3.63 1.25
C GLY A 38 -5.24 -3.47 2.57
N LEU A 39 -5.43 -2.34 3.26
CA LEU A 39 -4.92 -2.16 4.62
C LEU A 39 -5.42 -3.25 5.56
N GLN A 40 -6.71 -3.58 5.50
CA GLN A 40 -7.33 -4.60 6.34
C GLN A 40 -6.59 -5.95 6.29
N ILE A 41 -6.08 -6.34 5.12
CA ILE A 41 -5.39 -7.64 4.91
C ILE A 41 -4.17 -7.78 5.81
N LEU A 42 -3.43 -6.69 6.04
CA LEU A 42 -2.19 -6.71 6.83
C LEU A 42 -2.38 -6.20 8.27
N PHE A 43 -3.49 -5.51 8.54
CA PHE A 43 -3.64 -4.67 9.72
C PHE A 43 -3.38 -5.40 11.03
N GLU A 44 -3.91 -6.61 11.19
CA GLU A 44 -3.76 -7.39 12.43
C GLU A 44 -2.29 -7.70 12.77
N ASN A 45 -1.46 -7.96 11.77
CA ASN A 45 -0.05 -8.27 11.97
C ASN A 45 0.82 -7.03 12.13
N ILE A 46 0.38 -5.87 11.62
CA ILE A 46 1.18 -4.63 11.65
C ILE A 46 0.73 -3.61 12.68
N LYS A 47 -0.48 -3.72 13.26
CA LYS A 47 -1.04 -2.71 14.19
C LYS A 47 -0.18 -2.46 15.44
N ASN A 48 0.69 -3.40 15.80
CA ASN A 48 1.61 -3.31 16.93
C ASN A 48 3.05 -2.91 16.53
N TYR A 49 3.28 -2.54 15.26
CA TYR A 49 4.60 -2.13 14.78
C TYR A 49 5.08 -0.84 15.47
N LYS A 50 6.40 -0.71 15.60
CA LYS A 50 7.04 0.50 16.11
C LYS A 50 6.88 1.66 15.13
N SER A 51 6.96 1.38 13.82
CA SER A 51 6.78 2.37 12.77
C SER A 51 6.20 1.76 11.49
N ILE A 52 5.20 2.43 10.92
CA ILE A 52 4.64 2.18 9.61
C ILE A 52 4.73 3.49 8.83
N ARG A 53 5.34 3.45 7.65
CA ARG A 53 5.43 4.60 6.75
C ARG A 53 4.76 4.26 5.43
N LEU A 54 3.83 5.10 4.99
CA LEU A 54 3.10 4.92 3.74
C LEU A 54 3.27 6.18 2.89
N ILE A 55 3.83 6.01 1.70
CA ILE A 55 3.82 7.06 0.67
C ILE A 55 2.90 6.66 -0.48
N ILE A 56 1.95 7.55 -0.80
CA ILE A 56 0.93 7.35 -1.82
C ILE A 56 1.22 8.31 -2.97
N GLY A 57 1.46 7.74 -4.14
CA GLY A 57 1.65 8.44 -5.41
C GLY A 57 0.37 8.46 -6.24
N GLN A 58 0.46 9.10 -7.40
CA GLN A 58 -0.52 8.93 -8.47
C GLN A 58 0.17 8.18 -9.62
N GLU A 59 -0.53 7.23 -10.25
CA GLU A 59 -0.06 6.60 -11.48
C GLU A 59 -0.40 7.44 -12.71
N PRO A 60 0.50 7.51 -13.71
CA PRO A 60 0.19 8.21 -14.94
C PRO A 60 -0.92 7.48 -15.71
N LEU A 61 -1.89 8.23 -16.24
CA LEU A 61 -2.83 7.67 -17.21
C LEU A 61 -2.07 7.17 -18.43
N ALA A 62 -2.60 6.13 -19.08
CA ALA A 62 -2.01 5.62 -20.31
C ALA A 62 -1.85 6.77 -21.34
N PRO A 63 -0.76 6.80 -22.14
CA PRO A 63 -0.45 7.94 -23.01
C PRO A 63 -1.59 8.39 -23.95
N ARG A 64 -2.46 7.45 -24.34
CA ARG A 64 -3.65 7.73 -25.16
C ARG A 64 -4.69 8.61 -24.47
N PHE A 65 -4.77 8.54 -23.14
CA PHE A 65 -5.65 9.33 -22.27
C PHE A 65 -4.93 10.54 -21.66
N ALA A 66 -3.60 10.52 -21.62
CA ALA A 66 -2.77 11.60 -21.05
C ALA A 66 -2.49 12.78 -21.99
N LYS A 67 -3.13 12.86 -23.18
CA LYS A 67 -2.85 13.92 -24.17
C LYS A 67 -3.03 15.36 -23.65
N ALA A 68 -3.77 15.54 -22.55
CA ALA A 68 -4.01 16.84 -21.91
C ALA A 68 -3.43 16.92 -20.48
N LEU A 69 -2.76 15.87 -20.00
CA LEU A 69 -2.20 15.83 -18.64
C LEU A 69 -0.72 16.23 -18.67
N ASP A 70 -0.33 17.09 -17.73
CA ASP A 70 1.07 17.41 -17.48
C ASP A 70 1.75 16.19 -16.85
N ILE A 71 2.62 15.53 -17.61
CA ILE A 71 3.25 14.29 -17.16
C ILE A 71 4.20 14.47 -15.96
N ASN A 72 4.50 15.72 -15.60
CA ASN A 72 5.46 16.05 -14.55
C ASN A 72 4.80 16.31 -13.20
N ARG A 73 3.47 16.39 -13.12
CA ARG A 73 2.76 16.62 -11.86
C ARG A 73 1.47 15.80 -11.75
N PRO A 74 1.11 15.35 -10.54
CA PRO A 74 -0.21 14.79 -10.29
C PRO A 74 -1.34 15.78 -10.57
N GLU A 75 -2.55 15.26 -10.73
CA GLU A 75 -3.77 16.06 -10.87
C GLU A 75 -4.05 16.89 -9.61
N ASP A 76 -4.63 18.07 -9.76
CA ASP A 76 -4.93 18.97 -8.63
C ASP A 76 -5.93 18.37 -7.63
N THR A 77 -6.73 17.40 -8.07
CA THR A 77 -7.74 16.68 -7.28
C THR A 77 -7.19 15.48 -6.51
N PHE A 78 -5.90 15.15 -6.67
CA PHE A 78 -5.25 14.02 -6.03
C PHE A 78 -4.73 14.37 -4.61
N PRO A 79 -4.99 13.51 -3.59
CA PRO A 79 -5.68 12.21 -3.64
C PRO A 79 -7.15 12.29 -3.19
N GLU A 80 -7.71 13.49 -3.02
CA GLU A 80 -9.01 13.69 -2.38
C GLU A 80 -10.15 13.02 -3.14
N VAL A 81 -10.14 13.09 -4.48
CA VAL A 81 -11.15 12.41 -5.32
C VAL A 81 -10.94 10.90 -5.27
N ASP A 82 -9.72 10.41 -5.43
CA ASP A 82 -9.41 8.97 -5.41
C ASP A 82 -9.90 8.32 -4.11
N PHE A 83 -9.59 8.92 -2.96
CA PHE A 83 -10.06 8.39 -1.68
C PHE A 83 -11.57 8.47 -1.52
N ARG A 84 -12.23 9.52 -2.01
CA ARG A 84 -13.68 9.63 -1.96
C ARG A 84 -14.32 8.50 -2.76
N GLU A 85 -13.92 8.31 -4.00
CA GLU A 85 -14.48 7.27 -4.88
C GLU A 85 -14.28 5.87 -4.27
N ASN A 86 -13.08 5.57 -3.74
CA ASN A 86 -12.82 4.30 -3.07
C ASN A 86 -13.69 4.05 -1.82
N LEU A 87 -14.19 5.10 -1.18
CA LEU A 87 -15.02 5.01 0.03
C LEU A 87 -16.53 5.02 -0.27
N VAL A 88 -16.97 5.63 -1.37
CA VAL A 88 -18.39 5.72 -1.74
C VAL A 88 -18.96 4.33 -2.02
N ASP A 89 -18.22 3.51 -2.74
CA ASP A 89 -18.64 2.14 -3.08
C ASP A 89 -18.31 1.12 -1.98
N LEU A 90 -17.67 1.56 -0.90
CA LEU A 90 -17.27 0.66 0.17
C LEU A 90 -18.48 0.24 1.01
N GLU A 91 -18.68 -1.07 1.11
CA GLU A 91 -19.73 -1.66 1.94
C GLU A 91 -19.62 -1.17 3.39
N GLN A 92 -20.74 -0.69 3.94
CA GLN A 92 -20.80 -0.09 5.28
C GLN A 92 -20.78 -1.16 6.38
N ARG A 93 -19.61 -1.79 6.57
CA ARG A 93 -19.38 -2.84 7.57
C ARG A 93 -18.71 -2.28 8.84
N GLN A 94 -19.05 -2.84 10.00
CA GLN A 94 -18.51 -2.41 11.29
C GLN A 94 -16.98 -2.55 11.34
N GLU A 95 -16.45 -3.64 10.78
CA GLU A 95 -15.00 -3.90 10.71
C GLU A 95 -14.21 -2.77 10.02
N PHE A 96 -14.78 -2.11 9.02
CA PHE A 96 -14.12 -1.00 8.34
C PHE A 96 -14.16 0.28 9.18
N ARG A 97 -15.22 0.49 9.95
CA ARG A 97 -15.29 1.61 10.90
C ARG A 97 -14.23 1.44 11.98
N ASP A 98 -14.14 0.25 12.55
CA ASP A 98 -13.14 -0.07 13.59
C ASP A 98 -11.72 0.09 13.04
N LEU A 99 -11.48 -0.38 11.81
CA LEU A 99 -10.21 -0.18 11.11
C LEU A 99 -9.87 1.30 10.92
N VAL A 100 -10.83 2.14 10.53
CA VAL A 100 -10.62 3.59 10.40
C VAL A 100 -10.25 4.23 11.73
N TYR A 101 -10.96 3.88 12.82
CA TYR A 101 -10.65 4.41 14.15
C TYR A 101 -9.26 3.99 14.62
N ALA A 102 -8.89 2.71 14.44
CA ALA A 102 -7.59 2.20 14.82
C ALA A 102 -6.46 2.84 13.97
N THR A 103 -6.69 3.01 12.67
CA THR A 103 -5.76 3.71 11.76
C THR A 103 -5.55 5.16 12.19
N LYS A 104 -6.63 5.88 12.51
CA LYS A 104 -6.57 7.25 13.03
C LYS A 104 -5.76 7.33 14.33
N GLN A 105 -5.91 6.35 15.22
CA GLN A 105 -5.14 6.28 16.46
C GLN A 105 -3.64 6.10 16.19
N LEU A 106 -3.25 5.18 15.29
CA LEU A 106 -1.84 5.00 14.93
C LEU A 106 -1.20 6.26 14.33
N ILE A 107 -1.97 7.03 13.54
CA ILE A 107 -1.53 8.33 13.01
C ILE A 107 -1.33 9.33 14.16
N ALA A 108 -2.29 9.43 15.08
CA ALA A 108 -2.21 10.33 16.22
C ALA A 108 -1.03 9.99 17.16
N GLU A 109 -0.68 8.71 17.28
CA GLU A 109 0.47 8.21 18.05
C GLU A 109 1.81 8.38 17.31
N GLY A 110 1.81 8.81 16.05
CA GLY A 110 3.02 8.91 15.21
C GLY A 110 3.60 7.56 14.78
N ARG A 111 2.90 6.46 15.04
CA ARG A 111 3.31 5.10 14.66
C ARG A 111 2.98 4.78 13.21
N LEU A 112 1.98 5.45 12.64
CA LEU A 112 1.68 5.45 11.21
C LEU A 112 1.88 6.84 10.62
N GLU A 113 2.87 6.99 9.74
CA GLU A 113 3.08 8.18 8.94
C GLU A 113 2.54 7.97 7.52
N VAL A 114 1.60 8.81 7.09
CA VAL A 114 1.07 8.79 5.72
C VAL A 114 1.49 10.08 5.00
N ARG A 115 2.07 9.95 3.81
CA ARG A 115 2.45 11.08 2.96
C ARG A 115 1.92 10.90 1.55
N VAL A 116 1.50 12.01 0.96
CA VAL A 116 1.07 12.09 -0.43
C VAL A 116 2.23 12.66 -1.24
N TYR A 117 2.67 11.95 -2.27
CA TYR A 117 3.73 12.41 -3.16
C TYR A 117 3.14 13.23 -4.31
N ARG A 118 3.34 14.55 -4.27
CA ARG A 118 2.79 15.51 -5.24
C ARG A 118 3.81 16.12 -6.21
N LYS A 119 5.09 15.74 -6.13
CA LYS A 119 6.16 16.38 -6.93
C LYS A 119 6.21 15.91 -8.37
N SER A 120 5.96 14.62 -8.59
CA SER A 120 5.91 13.95 -9.89
C SER A 120 5.06 12.69 -9.76
N PHE A 121 4.90 11.92 -10.83
CA PHE A 121 4.32 10.59 -10.69
C PHE A 121 5.23 9.68 -9.86
N LEU A 122 4.60 8.85 -9.02
CA LEU A 122 5.24 7.79 -8.27
C LEU A 122 4.49 6.50 -8.61
N HIS A 123 5.09 5.72 -9.50
CA HIS A 123 4.57 4.44 -9.96
C HIS A 123 5.18 3.23 -9.21
N ALA A 124 6.06 3.51 -8.24
CA ALA A 124 6.77 2.49 -7.48
C ALA A 124 5.80 1.75 -6.55
N LYS A 125 6.00 0.44 -6.45
CA LYS A 125 5.27 -0.44 -5.55
C LYS A 125 6.29 -1.29 -4.81
N ALA A 126 6.45 -0.96 -3.53
CA ALA A 126 7.46 -1.56 -2.70
C ALA A 126 6.93 -1.69 -1.27
N TYR A 127 7.23 -2.83 -0.65
CA TYR A 127 6.94 -3.15 0.74
C TYR A 127 8.26 -3.54 1.39
N VAL A 128 8.74 -2.73 2.32
CA VAL A 128 10.03 -2.93 2.98
C VAL A 128 9.78 -3.15 4.46
N PHE A 129 10.05 -4.36 4.92
CA PHE A 129 10.00 -4.75 6.33
C PHE A 129 11.39 -4.59 6.94
N GLY A 130 11.47 -3.82 8.03
CA GLY A 130 12.71 -3.45 8.70
C GLY A 130 13.04 -1.96 8.64
N SER A 131 14.14 -1.61 9.28
CA SER A 131 14.74 -0.27 9.34
C SER A 131 16.20 -0.34 8.89
N TYR A 132 16.89 0.81 8.85
CA TYR A 132 18.33 0.84 8.58
C TYR A 132 19.18 0.09 9.63
N GLU A 133 18.61 -0.17 10.80
CA GLU A 133 19.26 -0.90 11.90
C GLU A 133 18.92 -2.40 11.89
N SER A 134 18.03 -2.85 11.01
CA SER A 134 17.64 -4.26 10.93
C SER A 134 18.72 -5.10 10.26
N GLU A 135 19.13 -6.18 10.92
CA GLU A 135 20.11 -7.15 10.37
C GLU A 135 19.53 -7.98 9.21
N SER A 136 18.20 -8.11 9.15
CA SER A 136 17.50 -8.99 8.21
C SER A 136 16.29 -8.31 7.56
N ALA A 137 16.47 -7.12 6.98
CA ALA A 137 15.39 -6.44 6.28
C ALA A 137 14.92 -7.22 5.03
N VAL A 138 13.63 -7.17 4.74
CA VAL A 138 13.01 -7.83 3.58
C VAL A 138 12.30 -6.80 2.72
N GLY A 139 12.59 -6.79 1.42
CA GLY A 139 11.92 -5.92 0.45
C GLY A 139 11.12 -6.75 -0.54
N VAL A 140 9.89 -6.36 -0.81
CA VAL A 140 9.10 -6.89 -1.93
C VAL A 140 8.84 -5.75 -2.89
N ILE A 141 9.24 -5.92 -4.16
CA ILE A 141 9.07 -4.93 -5.22
C ILE A 141 8.29 -5.53 -6.39
N GLY A 142 7.47 -4.75 -7.07
CA GLY A 142 6.72 -5.28 -8.21
C GLY A 142 5.64 -4.37 -8.77
N SER A 143 4.56 -4.98 -9.23
CA SER A 143 3.43 -4.31 -9.89
C SER A 143 2.16 -4.22 -9.03
N SER A 144 2.14 -4.82 -7.83
CA SER A 144 0.99 -4.79 -6.91
C SER A 144 0.86 -3.52 -6.07
N ASN A 145 -0.19 -2.73 -6.30
CA ASN A 145 -0.58 -1.64 -5.41
C ASN A 145 -1.08 -2.13 -4.05
N PHE A 146 -1.07 -1.25 -3.04
CA PHE A 146 -1.54 -1.57 -1.69
C PHE A 146 -3.06 -1.49 -1.61
N THR A 147 -3.70 -2.35 -2.38
CA THR A 147 -5.15 -2.47 -2.56
C THR A 147 -5.56 -3.92 -2.36
N ARG A 148 -6.82 -4.21 -1.99
CA ARG A 148 -7.28 -5.61 -1.88
C ARG A 148 -7.03 -6.38 -3.17
N ALA A 149 -7.35 -5.78 -4.33
CA ALA A 149 -7.17 -6.40 -5.63
C ALA A 149 -5.68 -6.67 -5.93
N GLY A 150 -4.79 -5.70 -5.73
CA GLY A 150 -3.35 -5.84 -5.96
C GLY A 150 -2.69 -6.89 -5.07
N LEU A 151 -3.19 -7.06 -3.84
CA LEU A 151 -2.67 -8.03 -2.88
C LEU A 151 -3.18 -9.47 -3.07
N THR A 152 -4.29 -9.68 -3.79
CA THR A 152 -4.99 -10.98 -3.77
C THR A 152 -5.45 -11.51 -5.12
N ALA A 153 -5.78 -10.65 -6.09
CA ALA A 153 -6.58 -11.05 -7.25
C ALA A 153 -5.98 -10.63 -8.59
N ASN A 154 -5.42 -9.42 -8.69
CA ASN A 154 -4.82 -8.96 -9.94
C ASN A 154 -3.69 -9.91 -10.34
N THR A 155 -3.55 -10.16 -11.65
CA THR A 155 -2.35 -10.81 -12.19
C THR A 155 -1.20 -9.82 -12.13
N GLU A 156 -0.29 -10.05 -11.21
CA GLU A 156 0.81 -9.14 -10.90
C GLU A 156 2.15 -9.88 -11.04
N LEU A 157 3.25 -9.15 -10.97
CA LEU A 157 4.58 -9.73 -10.87
C LEU A 157 5.36 -8.98 -9.79
N ASN A 158 5.65 -9.68 -8.70
CA ASN A 158 6.46 -9.16 -7.60
C ASN A 158 7.63 -10.10 -7.30
N ALA A 159 8.72 -9.52 -6.81
CA ALA A 159 9.93 -10.21 -6.41
C ALA A 159 10.31 -9.82 -4.97
N LEU A 160 10.86 -10.79 -4.25
CA LEU A 160 11.36 -10.68 -2.89
C LEU A 160 12.89 -10.64 -2.87
#